data_AF-A0A8W8M0E0-F1
#
_entry.id   AF-A0A8W8M0E0-F1
#
_cell.length_a   1.000
_cell.length_b   1.000
_cell.length_c   1.000
_cell.angle_alpha   90.00
_cell.angle_beta   90.00
_cell.angle_gamma   90.00
#
_symmetry.space_group_name_H-M   'P 1'
#
loop_
_entity.id
_entity.type
_entity.pdbx_description
1 polymer ?
#
loop_
_entity_poly.entity_id
_entity_poly.type
_entity_poly.pdbx_seq_one_letter_code
_entity_poly.pdbx_strand_id
1 'polypeptide(L)' 'PFSCTWPGCGWRFSRSDELARHKRSHSGIKPYQCKICEKKFSRSDHLSKHLKVHRKR' A
#
# COMPACT_ATOMS: atom_id res chain seq x y z
N PRO A 1 1.81 14.04 16.02
CA PRO A 1 1.29 12.66 15.77
C PRO A 1 0.25 12.68 14.65
N PHE A 2 0.38 11.79 13.66
CA PHE A 2 -0.53 11.74 12.50
C PHE A 2 -1.62 10.70 12.74
N SER A 3 -2.85 11.12 13.01
CA SER A 3 -3.99 10.23 13.29
C SER A 3 -4.85 9.97 12.06
N CYS A 4 -5.39 8.76 11.96
CA CYS A 4 -6.43 8.46 11.00
C CYS A 4 -7.74 9.12 11.41
N THR A 5 -8.47 9.69 10.45
CA THR A 5 -9.76 10.36 10.64
C THR A 5 -10.93 9.51 10.13
N TRP A 6 -10.66 8.26 9.75
CA TRP A 6 -11.70 7.35 9.26
C TRP A 6 -12.62 6.93 10.40
N PRO A 7 -13.95 6.93 10.22
CA PRO A 7 -14.89 6.51 11.26
C PRO A 7 -14.57 5.10 11.79
N GLY A 8 -14.36 4.98 13.09
CA GLY A 8 -13.97 3.71 13.73
C GLY A 8 -12.48 3.35 13.62
N CYS A 9 -11.64 4.22 13.06
CA CYS A 9 -10.19 4.00 12.99
C CYS A 9 -9.44 4.87 14.02
N GLY A 10 -8.84 4.24 15.02
CA GLY A 10 -8.05 4.90 16.08
C GLY A 10 -6.54 4.95 15.83
N TRP A 11 -6.07 4.59 14.64
CA TRP A 11 -4.64 4.44 14.37
C TRP A 11 -3.89 5.77 14.35
N ARG A 12 -2.71 5.78 14.96
CA ARG A 12 -1.80 6.93 15.01
C ARG A 12 -0.43 6.50 14.48
N PHE A 13 0.19 7.40 13.72
CA PHE A 13 1.47 7.18 13.07
C PHE A 13 2.46 8.28 13.50
N SER A 14 3.74 7.91 13.54
CA SER A 14 4.83 8.84 13.82
C SER A 14 5.13 9.71 12.59
N ARG A 15 4.85 9.22 11.39
CA ARG A 15 5.12 9.89 10.11
C ARG A 15 3.88 10.10 9.25
N SER A 16 3.88 11.15 8.44
CA SER A 16 2.77 11.51 7.55
C SER A 16 2.60 10.52 6.39
N ASP A 17 3.69 9.98 5.87
CA ASP A 17 3.68 9.00 4.77
C ASP A 17 3.11 7.64 5.21
N GLU A 18 3.32 7.27 6.47
CA GLU A 18 2.71 6.09 7.08
C GLU A 18 1.19 6.25 7.19
N LEU A 19 0.72 7.41 7.65
CA LEU A 19 -0.71 7.73 7.66
C LEU A 19 -1.30 7.72 6.24
N ALA A 20 -0.63 8.36 5.27
CA ALA A 20 -1.08 8.37 3.88
C ALA A 20 -1.17 6.97 3.28
N ARG A 21 -0.20 6.10 3.61
CA ARG A 21 -0.22 4.68 3.24
C ARG A 21 -1.36 3.93 3.92
N HIS A 22 -1.59 4.16 5.20
CA HIS A 22 -2.70 3.55 5.93
C HIS A 22 -4.05 3.98 5.35
N LYS A 23 -4.25 5.25 4.99
CA LYS A 23 -5.50 5.71 4.36
C LYS A 23 -5.87 4.92 3.09
N ARG A 24 -4.88 4.43 2.33
CA ARG A 24 -5.12 3.55 1.16
C ARG A 24 -5.74 2.20 1.51
N SER A 25 -5.61 1.71 2.75
CA SER A 25 -6.27 0.46 3.16
C SER A 25 -7.78 0.63 3.32
N HIS A 26 -8.25 1.83 3.67
CA HIS A 26 -9.68 2.12 3.77
C HIS A 26 -10.34 2.26 2.39
N SER A 27 -9.67 2.91 1.44
CA SER A 27 -10.21 3.11 0.09
C SER A 27 -9.97 1.93 -0.85
N GLY A 28 -9.19 0.93 -0.43
CA GLY A 28 -8.81 -0.20 -1.30
C GLY A 28 -7.95 0.19 -2.50
N ILE A 29 -7.44 1.42 -2.56
CA ILE A 29 -6.66 1.92 -3.70
C ILE A 29 -5.33 1.17 -3.77
N LYS A 30 -5.09 0.53 -4.92
CA LYS A 30 -3.86 -0.19 -5.23
C LYS A 30 -3.23 0.42 -6.48
N PRO A 31 -2.43 1.50 -6.34
CA PRO A 31 -1.95 2.28 -7.47
C PRO A 31 -0.82 1.57 -8.23
N TYR A 32 -0.22 0.53 -7.65
CA TYR A 32 0.92 -0.17 -8.24
C TYR A 32 0.45 -1.47 -8.89
N GLN A 33 0.43 -1.52 -10.21
CA GLN A 33 0.04 -2.70 -10.98
C GLN A 33 1.27 -3.45 -11.51
N CYS A 34 1.29 -4.77 -11.36
CA CYS A 34 2.23 -5.62 -12.06
C CYS A 34 1.89 -5.65 -13.55
N LYS A 35 2.83 -5.28 -14.42
CA LYS A 35 2.61 -5.31 -15.88
C LYS A 35 2.65 -6.72 -16.49
N ILE A 36 3.05 -7.73 -15.72
CA ILE A 36 3.21 -9.11 -16.21
C ILE A 36 1.94 -9.95 -15.93
N CYS A 37 1.34 -9.81 -14.75
CA CYS A 37 0.16 -10.57 -14.35
C CYS A 37 -1.00 -9.70 -13.84
N GLU A 38 -0.92 -8.38 -14.05
CA GLU A 38 -1.96 -7.39 -13.71
C GLU A 38 -2.32 -7.28 -12.22
N LYS A 39 -1.65 -8.03 -11.36
CA LYS A 39 -1.86 -7.99 -9.91
C LYS A 39 -1.54 -6.60 -9.34
N LYS A 40 -2.49 -6.04 -8.60
CA LYS A 40 -2.38 -4.69 -8.00
C LYS A 40 -1.91 -4.74 -6.54
N PHE A 41 -1.11 -3.76 -6.15
CA PHE A 41 -0.53 -3.59 -4.81
C PHE A 41 -0.78 -2.17 -4.30
N SER A 42 -0.98 -2.05 -2.98
CA SER A 42 -1.12 -0.75 -2.30
C SER A 42 0.21 -0.06 -2.05
N ARG A 43 1.34 -0.76 -2.21
CA ARG A 43 2.69 -0.27 -1.92
C ARG A 43 3.70 -0.67 -3.01
N SER A 44 4.62 0.24 -3.31
CA SER A 44 5.67 0.04 -4.32
C SER A 44 6.67 -1.03 -3.90
N ASP A 45 7.08 -1.08 -2.62
CA ASP A 45 8.01 -2.09 -2.11
C ASP A 45 7.47 -3.51 -2.25
N HIS A 46 6.14 -3.68 -2.11
CA HIS A 46 5.47 -4.96 -2.34
C HIS A 46 5.47 -5.35 -3.82
N LEU A 47 5.19 -4.41 -4.73
CA LEU A 47 5.32 -4.65 -6.17
C LEU A 47 6.76 -5.04 -6.53
N SER A 48 7.77 -4.31 -6.04
CA SER A 48 9.18 -4.59 -6.33
C SER A 48 9.61 -5.98 -5.85
N LYS A 49 9.14 -6.42 -4.66
CA LYS A 49 9.35 -7.79 -4.18
C LYS A 49 8.64 -8.81 -5.06
N HIS A 50 7.39 -8.54 -5.45
CA HIS A 50 6.61 -9.41 -6.31
C HIS A 50 7.25 -9.61 -7.69
N LEU A 51 7.82 -8.56 -8.30
CA LEU A 51 8.49 -8.66 -9.60
C LEU A 51 9.65 -9.68 -9.60
N LYS A 52 10.24 -9.99 -8.44
CA LYS A 52 11.27 -11.03 -8.32
C LYS A 52 10.72 -12.44 -8.58
N VAL A 53 9.42 -12.67 -8.37
CA VAL A 53 8.76 -13.96 -8.68
C VAL A 53 8.76 -14.20 -10.19
N HIS A 54 8.56 -13.15 -10.99
CA HIS A 54 8.58 -13.26 -12.45
C HIS A 54 9.98 -13.43 -13.03
N ARG A 55 11.04 -13.06 -12.30
CA ARG A 55 12.43 -13.22 -12.72
C ARG A 55 12.98 -14.64 -12.54
N LYS A 56 12.32 -15.47 -11.74
CA LYS A 56 12.75 -16.84 -11.44
C LYS A 56 12.09 -17.87 -12.36
N ARG A 57 11.58 -17.45 -13.52
CA ARG A 57 10.93 -18.31 -14.49
C ARG A 57 11.79 -18.45 -15.73
#